data_AF-A0A8H6SXJ2-F1
#
_entry.id   AF-A0A8H6SXJ2-F1
#
_cell.length_a   1.000
_cell.length_b   1.000
_cell.length_c   1.000
_cell.angle_alpha   90.00
_cell.angle_beta   90.00
_cell.angle_gamma   90.00
#
_symmetry.space_group_name_H-M   'P 1'
#
loop_
_entity.id
_entity.type
_entity.pdbx_description
1 polymer ?
#
loop_
_entity_poly.entity_id
_entity_poly.type
_entity_poly.pdbx_seq_one_letter_code
_entity_poly.pdbx_strand_id
1 'polypeptide(L)'
;MEWKAKEEENNVVEFVKGDTHGSKAVPPRFKEHTKLVCARHSRSGRKKYVKKHPERVRKVPSRKLDGKGCGASISYKTYFDSEEVRACYISEHSHEIGPANLAFTRRGRRLALHQDARKAKTPTPSGSNSMAMPPPPMLPPAPGVIYPPPMMVPWPGGSLPQDRWENLAQLFHSVREHARTFEFPMGSVAALESVLVRLLLESPVQPGALHVPPVPGQIPGPNPSQQQQHDPNIQPNLGESGPGSDSSDDA
;
A
#
# COMPACT_ATOMS: atom_id res chain seq x y z
N MET A 1 -0.63 11.31 -4.67
CA MET A 1 -0.59 9.84 -4.46
C MET A 1 -1.96 9.24 -4.17
N GLU A 2 -2.91 10.00 -3.64
CA GLU A 2 -4.27 9.55 -3.34
C GLU A 2 -5.03 8.98 -4.56
N TRP A 3 -4.90 9.62 -5.73
CA TRP A 3 -5.51 9.13 -6.98
C TRP A 3 -5.12 7.68 -7.30
N LYS A 4 -3.84 7.33 -7.12
CA LYS A 4 -3.35 5.96 -7.34
C LYS A 4 -4.07 4.96 -6.43
N ALA A 5 -4.22 5.29 -5.14
CA ALA A 5 -4.88 4.41 -4.18
C ALA A 5 -6.35 4.17 -4.55
N LYS A 6 -7.04 5.24 -4.99
CA LYS A 6 -8.42 5.14 -5.48
C LYS A 6 -8.54 4.27 -6.73
N GLU A 7 -7.59 4.40 -7.66
CA GLU A 7 -7.54 3.57 -8.87
C GLU A 7 -7.29 2.09 -8.55
N GLU A 8 -6.34 1.81 -7.64
CA GLU A 8 -6.04 0.47 -7.15
C GLU A 8 -7.24 -0.16 -6.44
N GLU A 9 -8.03 0.63 -5.71
CA GLU A 9 -9.25 0.15 -5.06
C GLU A 9 -10.39 -0.12 -6.04
N ASN A 10 -10.73 0.86 -6.89
CA ASN A 10 -11.86 0.77 -7.81
C ASN A 10 -11.68 -0.37 -8.82
N ASN A 11 -10.49 -0.45 -9.42
CA ASN A 11 -10.18 -1.47 -10.42
C ASN A 11 -9.59 -2.73 -9.81
N VAL A 12 -9.39 -2.77 -8.49
CA VAL A 12 -8.78 -3.91 -7.76
C VAL A 12 -7.46 -4.32 -8.43
N VAL A 13 -6.62 -3.33 -8.72
CA VAL A 13 -5.29 -3.52 -9.33
C VAL A 13 -4.20 -3.11 -8.35
N GLU A 14 -2.95 -3.48 -8.62
CA GLU A 14 -1.81 -3.02 -7.81
C GLU A 14 -0.71 -2.58 -8.77
N PHE A 15 -0.24 -1.35 -8.62
CA PHE A 15 0.89 -0.80 -9.33
C PHE A 15 2.14 -0.85 -8.45
N VAL A 16 3.19 -1.50 -8.96
CA VAL A 16 4.48 -1.68 -8.29
C VAL A 16 5.47 -0.68 -8.88
N LYS A 17 6.37 -0.14 -8.04
CA LYS A 17 7.45 0.73 -8.51
C LYS A 17 8.32 -0.01 -9.54
N GLY A 18 8.36 0.56 -10.74
CA GLY A 18 9.20 0.15 -11.86
C GLY A 18 10.50 0.95 -11.84
N ASP A 19 10.92 1.41 -13.00
CA ASP A 19 12.18 2.16 -13.16
C ASP A 19 12.03 3.60 -12.67
N THR A 20 13.13 4.15 -12.19
CA THR A 20 13.22 5.52 -11.69
C THR A 20 14.54 6.12 -12.15
N HIS A 21 14.51 7.31 -12.74
CA HIS A 21 15.70 7.98 -13.21
C HIS A 21 15.55 9.51 -13.21
N GLY A 22 16.67 10.23 -13.07
CA GLY A 22 16.73 11.67 -13.25
C GLY A 22 16.85 12.08 -14.73
N SER A 23 16.77 13.38 -15.00
CA SER A 23 17.11 13.93 -16.31
C SER A 23 18.61 13.80 -16.56
N LYS A 24 18.99 13.43 -17.79
CA LYS A 24 20.39 13.37 -18.24
C LYS A 24 20.82 14.62 -19.00
N ALA A 25 19.90 15.58 -19.22
CA ALA A 25 20.19 16.81 -19.94
C ALA A 25 20.92 17.83 -19.06
N VAL A 26 21.69 18.73 -19.68
CA VAL A 26 22.32 19.88 -19.03
C VAL A 26 21.76 21.17 -19.67
N PRO A 27 20.99 21.99 -18.94
CA PRO A 27 20.55 21.80 -17.55
C PRO A 27 19.46 20.71 -17.37
N PRO A 28 19.33 20.11 -16.17
CA PRO A 28 18.36 19.04 -15.90
C PRO A 28 16.89 19.48 -16.05
N ARG A 29 16.22 19.03 -17.13
CA ARG A 29 14.81 19.34 -17.41
C ARG A 29 13.78 18.85 -16.37
N PHE A 30 14.08 17.80 -15.63
CA PHE A 30 13.20 17.22 -14.62
C PHE A 30 14.04 16.55 -13.52
N LYS A 31 13.49 16.51 -12.30
CA LYS A 31 14.16 15.99 -11.11
C LYS A 31 14.14 14.47 -11.09
N GLU A 32 12.95 13.88 -11.14
CA GLU A 32 12.76 12.44 -11.08
C GLU A 32 11.63 12.01 -12.01
N HIS A 33 11.86 10.95 -12.77
CA HIS A 33 10.83 10.26 -13.53
C HIS A 33 10.67 8.86 -12.95
N THR A 34 9.48 8.56 -12.43
CA THR A 34 9.14 7.25 -11.89
C THR A 34 8.08 6.59 -12.74
N LYS A 35 8.31 5.35 -13.16
CA LYS A 35 7.30 4.49 -13.79
C LYS A 35 6.80 3.46 -12.80
N LEU A 36 5.49 3.44 -12.56
CA LEU A 36 4.79 2.37 -11.86
C LEU A 36 4.18 1.43 -12.91
N VAL A 37 4.32 0.13 -12.71
CA VAL A 37 3.76 -0.88 -13.63
C VAL A 37 2.76 -1.76 -12.91
N CYS A 38 1.72 -2.22 -13.60
CA CYS A 38 0.80 -3.20 -13.04
C CYS A 38 1.60 -4.39 -12.48
N ALA A 39 1.21 -4.91 -11.33
CA ALA A 39 1.95 -5.98 -10.69
C ALA A 39 1.90 -7.30 -11.48
N ARG A 40 0.96 -7.43 -12.42
CA ARG A 40 0.87 -8.53 -13.40
C ARG A 40 1.78 -8.31 -14.63
N HIS A 41 2.49 -7.18 -14.72
CA HIS A 41 3.53 -6.91 -15.72
C HIS A 41 4.67 -7.92 -15.58
N SER A 42 5.08 -8.55 -16.68
CA SER A 42 6.22 -9.46 -16.69
C SER A 42 7.52 -8.64 -16.73
N ARG A 43 8.51 -9.00 -15.92
CA ARG A 43 9.85 -8.46 -16.06
C ARG A 43 10.63 -9.47 -16.89
N SER A 44 10.79 -9.22 -18.18
CA SER A 44 11.66 -10.03 -19.02
C SER A 44 13.11 -9.71 -18.66
N GLY A 45 13.76 -10.63 -17.96
CA GLY A 45 15.22 -10.65 -17.89
C GLY A 45 15.80 -11.04 -19.25
N ARG A 46 17.05 -10.66 -19.52
CA ARG A 46 17.77 -10.98 -20.77
C ARG A 46 17.86 -12.49 -21.05
N LYS A 47 17.69 -13.33 -20.02
CA LYS A 47 17.66 -14.80 -20.13
C LYS A 47 16.47 -15.36 -19.38
N LYS A 48 15.69 -16.23 -20.03
CA LYS A 48 14.59 -16.96 -19.37
C LYS A 48 15.19 -17.91 -18.34
N TYR A 49 14.77 -17.79 -17.08
CA TYR A 49 15.16 -18.75 -16.06
C TYR A 49 14.62 -20.14 -16.42
N VAL A 50 15.53 -21.10 -16.59
CA VAL A 50 15.18 -22.51 -16.72
C VAL A 50 15.15 -23.09 -15.31
N LYS A 51 13.99 -23.58 -14.91
CA LYS A 51 13.82 -24.17 -13.58
C LYS A 51 14.61 -25.48 -13.51
N LYS A 52 15.47 -25.60 -12.49
CA LYS A 52 16.28 -26.82 -12.26
C LYS A 52 15.45 -28.11 -12.15
N HIS A 53 14.22 -27.99 -11.65
CA HIS A 53 13.27 -29.08 -11.43
C HIS A 53 11.90 -28.69 -12.01
N PRO A 54 11.65 -28.95 -13.31
CA PRO A 54 10.40 -28.57 -13.96
C PRO A 54 9.19 -29.36 -13.45
N GLU A 55 9.40 -30.58 -12.90
CA GLU A 55 8.33 -31.41 -12.34
C GLU A 55 7.74 -30.82 -11.06
N ARG A 56 8.52 -30.03 -10.31
CA ARG A 56 8.06 -29.43 -9.06
C ARG A 56 7.04 -28.32 -9.37
N VAL A 57 5.75 -28.64 -9.37
CA VAL A 57 4.68 -27.63 -9.53
C VAL A 57 4.64 -26.70 -8.32
N ARG A 58 4.53 -25.38 -8.55
CA ARG A 58 4.35 -24.40 -7.47
C ARG A 58 2.92 -24.50 -6.92
N LYS A 59 2.77 -24.50 -5.59
CA LYS A 59 1.45 -24.51 -4.93
C LYS A 59 0.65 -23.21 -5.19
N VAL A 60 1.34 -22.08 -5.36
CA VAL A 60 0.71 -20.77 -5.50
C VAL A 60 0.65 -20.37 -6.97
N PRO A 61 -0.52 -19.95 -7.51
CA PRO A 61 -0.67 -19.31 -8.82
C PRO A 61 0.36 -18.17 -9.04
N SER A 62 0.98 -18.13 -10.22
CA SER A 62 1.89 -17.03 -10.55
C SER A 62 1.07 -15.77 -10.68
N ARG A 63 1.55 -14.70 -10.04
CA ARG A 63 0.99 -13.37 -10.22
C ARG A 63 1.28 -12.79 -11.61
N LYS A 64 2.36 -13.24 -12.25
CA LYS A 64 2.83 -12.73 -13.53
C LYS A 64 2.09 -13.43 -14.66
N LEU A 65 1.58 -12.64 -15.60
CA LEU A 65 1.08 -13.11 -16.88
C LEU A 65 2.25 -13.58 -17.74
N ASP A 66 1.98 -14.58 -18.58
CA ASP A 66 2.93 -15.07 -19.57
C ASP A 66 3.17 -14.03 -20.68
N GLY A 67 4.31 -14.14 -21.37
CA GLY A 67 4.68 -13.23 -22.46
C GLY A 67 5.03 -11.81 -21.99
N LYS A 68 4.47 -10.80 -22.66
CA LYS A 68 4.75 -9.36 -22.42
C LYS A 68 4.13 -8.82 -21.13
N GLY A 69 3.20 -9.55 -20.52
CA GLY A 69 2.49 -9.16 -19.31
C GLY A 69 1.52 -7.99 -19.51
N CYS A 70 1.07 -7.42 -18.40
CA CYS A 70 0.13 -6.29 -18.40
C CYS A 70 0.78 -4.99 -18.89
N GLY A 71 0.14 -4.29 -19.83
CA GLY A 71 0.61 -3.00 -20.39
C GLY A 71 0.34 -1.78 -19.49
N ALA A 72 -0.64 -1.88 -18.59
CA ALA A 72 -1.03 -0.78 -17.72
C ALA A 72 0.15 -0.24 -16.89
N SER A 73 0.33 1.08 -16.93
CA SER A 73 1.39 1.76 -16.21
C SER A 73 1.05 3.22 -15.93
N ILE A 74 1.65 3.76 -14.89
CA ILE A 74 1.57 5.17 -14.50
C ILE A 74 2.98 5.70 -14.50
N SER A 75 3.31 6.65 -15.36
CA SER A 75 4.59 7.37 -15.31
C SER A 75 4.37 8.77 -14.81
N TYR A 76 5.23 9.28 -13.93
CA TYR A 76 5.14 10.66 -13.47
C TYR A 76 6.51 11.30 -13.34
N LYS A 77 6.57 12.59 -13.67
CA LYS A 77 7.77 13.42 -13.59
C LYS A 77 7.59 14.52 -12.58
N THR A 78 8.60 14.70 -11.73
CA THR A 78 8.73 15.83 -10.81
C THR A 78 9.77 16.80 -11.34
N TYR A 79 9.62 18.09 -11.01
CA TYR A 79 10.48 19.16 -11.49
C TYR A 79 11.23 19.80 -10.30
N PHE A 80 12.29 20.56 -10.58
CA PHE A 80 13.07 21.22 -9.53
C PHE A 80 12.36 22.47 -9.00
N ASP A 81 11.74 23.22 -9.90
CA ASP A 81 11.20 24.56 -9.61
C ASP A 81 9.67 24.55 -9.42
N SER A 82 9.03 23.39 -9.50
CA SER A 82 7.59 23.25 -9.36
C SER A 82 7.21 21.94 -8.69
N GLU A 83 6.19 22.01 -7.85
CA GLU A 83 5.52 20.85 -7.25
C GLU A 83 4.52 20.18 -8.20
N GLU A 84 4.29 20.77 -9.38
CA GLU A 84 3.42 20.20 -10.40
C GLU A 84 4.01 18.89 -10.93
N VAL A 85 3.23 17.82 -10.82
CA VAL A 85 3.62 16.48 -11.28
C VAL A 85 2.94 16.19 -12.60
N ARG A 86 3.72 16.04 -13.67
CA ARG A 86 3.18 15.57 -14.96
C ARG A 86 3.09 14.06 -14.94
N ALA A 87 1.88 13.52 -14.92
CA ALA A 87 1.60 12.09 -14.95
C ALA A 87 0.98 11.67 -16.29
N CYS A 88 1.39 10.51 -16.78
CA CYS A 88 0.76 9.80 -17.90
C CYS A 88 0.27 8.45 -17.38
N TYR A 89 -1.01 8.17 -17.58
CA TYR A 89 -1.65 6.94 -17.16
C TYR A 89 -2.11 6.14 -18.39
N ILE A 90 -1.72 4.88 -18.45
CA ILE A 90 -2.20 3.89 -19.41
C ILE A 90 -3.06 2.89 -18.64
N SER A 91 -4.38 2.95 -18.85
CA SER A 91 -5.38 2.13 -18.16
C SER A 91 -5.61 0.76 -18.80
N GLU A 92 -4.99 0.46 -19.94
CA GLU A 92 -5.20 -0.79 -20.66
C GLU A 92 -4.57 -2.00 -19.95
N HIS A 93 -5.45 -2.82 -19.36
CA HIS A 93 -5.09 -4.07 -18.73
C HIS A 93 -5.31 -5.26 -19.69
N SER A 94 -4.30 -6.11 -19.87
CA SER A 94 -4.42 -7.37 -20.61
C SER A 94 -4.93 -8.54 -19.76
N HIS A 95 -5.65 -8.23 -18.68
CA HIS A 95 -6.28 -9.20 -17.79
C HIS A 95 -7.54 -8.59 -17.17
N GLU A 96 -8.40 -9.45 -16.66
CA GLU A 96 -9.59 -9.03 -15.92
C GLU A 96 -9.19 -8.18 -14.70
N ILE A 97 -9.90 -7.07 -14.53
CA ILE A 97 -9.81 -6.16 -13.39
C ILE A 97 -11.04 -6.38 -12.48
N GLY A 98 -11.03 -5.78 -11.28
CA GLY A 98 -12.10 -5.95 -10.30
C GLY A 98 -11.95 -7.22 -9.44
N PRO A 99 -13.06 -7.79 -8.93
CA PRO A 99 -13.04 -8.90 -7.98
C PRO A 99 -12.23 -10.12 -8.43
N ALA A 100 -12.21 -10.41 -9.74
CA ALA A 100 -11.42 -11.50 -10.32
C ALA A 100 -9.91 -11.34 -10.09
N ASN A 101 -9.41 -10.09 -10.04
CA ASN A 101 -8.00 -9.82 -9.80
C ASN A 101 -7.62 -9.83 -8.31
N LEU A 102 -8.61 -9.86 -7.40
CA LEU A 102 -8.41 -9.69 -5.96
C LEU A 102 -7.36 -10.66 -5.42
N ALA A 103 -7.42 -11.95 -5.79
CA ALA A 103 -6.47 -12.99 -5.37
C ALA A 103 -5.00 -12.69 -5.74
N PHE A 104 -4.78 -11.86 -6.75
CA PHE A 104 -3.45 -11.48 -7.23
C PHE A 104 -2.96 -10.16 -6.64
N THR A 105 -3.79 -9.43 -5.90
CA THR A 105 -3.40 -8.21 -5.18
C THR A 105 -2.82 -8.53 -3.80
N ARG A 106 -2.06 -7.60 -3.22
CA ARG A 106 -1.63 -7.69 -1.82
C ARG A 106 -2.81 -7.79 -0.86
N ARG A 107 -3.87 -7.01 -1.10
CA ARG A 107 -5.11 -7.01 -0.32
C ARG A 107 -5.78 -8.39 -0.30
N GLY A 108 -6.03 -8.98 -1.46
CA GLY A 108 -6.69 -10.29 -1.52
C GLY A 108 -5.86 -11.42 -0.92
N ARG A 109 -4.54 -11.42 -1.08
CA ARG A 109 -3.68 -12.41 -0.40
C ARG A 109 -3.73 -12.29 1.12
N ARG A 110 -3.75 -11.06 1.66
CA ARG A 110 -3.90 -10.84 3.10
C ARG A 110 -5.26 -11.36 3.59
N LEU A 111 -6.32 -11.13 2.83
CA LEU A 111 -7.67 -11.63 3.15
C LEU A 111 -7.74 -13.16 3.13
N ALA A 112 -7.14 -13.83 2.14
CA ALA A 112 -7.12 -15.29 2.05
C ALA A 112 -6.43 -15.92 3.26
N LEU A 113 -5.25 -15.41 3.64
CA LEU A 113 -4.52 -15.88 4.82
C LEU A 113 -5.33 -15.72 6.12
N HIS A 114 -6.07 -14.61 6.24
CA HIS A 114 -6.91 -14.37 7.40
C HIS A 114 -8.13 -15.30 7.46
N GLN A 115 -8.73 -15.64 6.31
CA GLN A 115 -9.80 -16.64 6.25
C GLN A 115 -9.29 -18.04 6.60
N ASP A 116 -8.13 -18.44 6.07
CA ASP A 116 -7.52 -19.74 6.38
C ASP A 116 -7.19 -19.85 7.87
N ALA A 117 -6.66 -18.78 8.47
CA ALA A 117 -6.38 -18.73 9.91
C ALA A 117 -7.64 -18.81 10.78
N ARG A 118 -8.77 -18.26 10.34
CA ARG A 118 -10.07 -18.42 11.02
C ARG A 118 -10.60 -19.84 10.89
N LYS A 119 -10.51 -20.43 9.69
CA LYS A 119 -11.00 -21.78 9.41
C LYS A 119 -10.22 -22.85 10.17
N ALA A 120 -8.92 -22.64 10.39
CA ALA A 120 -8.09 -23.50 11.24
C ALA A 120 -8.41 -23.43 12.74
N LYS A 121 -9.11 -22.37 13.20
CA LYS A 121 -9.48 -22.17 14.61
C LYS A 121 -10.90 -22.65 14.95
N THR A 122 -11.71 -23.01 13.96
CA THR A 122 -13.02 -23.61 14.21
C THR A 122 -12.83 -25.11 14.43
N PRO A 123 -13.02 -25.66 15.64
CA PRO A 123 -13.02 -27.10 15.82
C PRO A 123 -14.22 -27.66 15.04
N THR A 124 -13.95 -28.50 14.04
CA THR A 124 -15.00 -29.30 13.42
C THR A 124 -15.68 -30.14 14.50
N PRO A 125 -17.02 -30.08 14.66
CA PRO A 125 -17.74 -31.11 15.39
C PRO A 125 -17.60 -32.39 14.58
N SER A 126 -16.65 -33.24 14.99
CA SER A 126 -16.56 -34.61 14.53
C SER A 126 -17.88 -35.28 14.87
N GLY A 127 -18.69 -35.55 13.84
CA GLY A 127 -19.83 -36.44 13.94
C GLY A 127 -19.30 -37.83 14.33
N SER A 128 -19.31 -38.08 15.63
CA SER A 128 -18.89 -39.34 16.22
C SER A 128 -20.00 -40.35 16.01
N ASN A 129 -19.76 -41.29 15.11
CA ASN A 129 -20.27 -42.65 15.27
C ASN A 129 -19.68 -43.16 16.60
N SER A 130 -20.56 -43.40 17.56
CA SER A 130 -20.25 -44.00 18.86
C SER A 130 -19.64 -45.38 18.68
N MET A 131 -18.33 -45.50 18.87
CA MET A 131 -17.69 -46.75 19.27
C MET A 131 -16.92 -46.48 20.55
N ALA A 132 -17.41 -47.10 21.62
CA ALA A 132 -16.93 -46.96 22.97
C ALA A 132 -15.44 -47.32 23.08
N MET A 133 -14.64 -46.38 23.61
CA MET A 133 -13.33 -46.70 24.14
C MET A 133 -13.47 -47.15 25.61
N PRO A 134 -12.73 -48.19 26.06
CA PRO A 134 -12.70 -48.57 27.45
C PRO A 134 -12.00 -47.50 28.31
N PRO A 135 -12.37 -47.36 29.59
CA PRO A 135 -11.82 -46.31 30.46
C PRO A 135 -10.32 -46.54 30.75
N PRO A 136 -9.52 -45.48 30.88
CA PRO A 136 -8.13 -45.60 31.31
C PRO A 136 -8.04 -45.97 32.80
N PRO A 137 -7.00 -46.71 33.22
CA PRO A 137 -6.78 -47.04 34.62
C PRO A 137 -6.46 -45.78 35.41
N MET A 138 -7.20 -45.55 36.50
CA MET A 138 -6.94 -44.47 37.44
C MET A 138 -5.64 -44.77 38.21
N LEU A 139 -4.65 -43.91 38.03
CA LEU A 139 -3.47 -43.85 38.90
C LEU A 139 -3.73 -42.85 40.05
N PRO A 140 -3.30 -43.15 41.29
CA PRO A 140 -3.48 -42.25 42.42
C PRO A 140 -2.60 -41.00 42.30
N PRO A 141 -3.03 -39.85 42.85
CA PRO A 141 -2.29 -38.59 42.74
C PRO A 141 -1.05 -38.61 43.65
N ALA A 142 0.12 -38.35 43.06
CA ALA A 142 1.33 -38.05 43.81
C ALA A 142 1.31 -36.58 44.28
N PRO A 143 1.59 -36.28 45.57
CA PRO A 143 1.65 -34.92 46.06
C PRO A 143 2.98 -34.26 45.67
N GLY A 144 2.93 -33.10 45.01
CA GLY A 144 4.10 -32.20 44.91
C GLY A 144 4.49 -31.67 43.53
N VAL A 145 3.60 -31.61 42.54
CA VAL A 145 3.95 -30.99 41.24
C VAL A 145 3.77 -29.47 41.30
N ILE A 146 4.89 -28.77 41.44
CA ILE A 146 5.03 -27.33 41.22
C ILE A 146 4.77 -27.07 39.72
N TYR A 147 3.69 -26.36 39.41
CA TYR A 147 3.40 -25.93 38.04
C TYR A 147 4.43 -24.87 37.59
N PRO A 148 5.07 -25.01 36.42
CA PRO A 148 5.86 -23.93 35.86
C PRO A 148 4.93 -22.79 35.41
N PRO A 149 5.35 -21.51 35.55
CA PRO A 149 4.55 -20.36 35.16
C PRO A 149 4.28 -20.35 33.64
N PRO A 150 3.13 -19.79 33.20
CA PRO A 150 2.78 -19.71 31.79
C PRO A 150 3.83 -18.88 31.04
N MET A 151 4.48 -19.51 30.07
CA MET A 151 5.44 -18.83 29.19
C MET A 151 4.68 -17.79 28.34
N MET A 152 5.01 -16.51 28.54
CA MET A 152 4.56 -15.42 27.68
C MET A 152 5.10 -15.65 26.26
N VAL A 153 4.18 -15.88 25.32
CA VAL A 153 4.51 -15.96 23.89
C VAL A 153 4.95 -14.56 23.44
N PRO A 154 6.17 -14.36 22.92
CA PRO A 154 6.61 -13.07 22.41
C PRO A 154 5.78 -12.75 21.16
N TRP A 155 4.93 -11.74 21.26
CA TRP A 155 4.17 -11.24 20.13
C TRP A 155 5.14 -10.50 19.18
N PRO A 156 5.20 -10.85 17.89
CA PRO A 156 6.20 -10.28 16.98
C PRO A 156 5.88 -8.80 16.73
N GLY A 157 6.75 -7.95 17.25
CA GLY A 157 6.73 -6.50 17.05
C GLY A 157 7.07 -6.12 15.61
N GLY A 158 6.18 -5.37 14.97
CA GLY A 158 6.42 -4.70 13.70
C GLY A 158 5.11 -4.25 13.06
N SER A 159 4.88 -2.93 12.99
CA SER A 159 3.74 -2.20 12.34
C SER A 159 2.34 -2.18 13.00
N LEU A 160 2.25 -2.39 14.32
CA LEU A 160 0.96 -2.44 15.05
C LEU A 160 0.02 -1.21 15.01
N PRO A 161 0.45 0.07 14.91
CA PRO A 161 -0.51 1.17 15.04
C PRO A 161 -1.43 1.32 13.82
N GLN A 162 -0.89 1.19 12.61
CA GLN A 162 -1.67 1.40 11.37
C GLN A 162 -2.69 0.28 11.15
N ASP A 163 -2.25 -0.98 11.27
CA ASP A 163 -3.15 -2.13 11.11
C ASP A 163 -4.24 -2.15 12.19
N ARG A 164 -3.97 -1.63 13.40
CA ARG A 164 -4.99 -1.51 14.46
C ARG A 164 -6.09 -0.51 14.10
N TRP A 165 -5.73 0.65 13.52
CA TRP A 165 -6.71 1.63 13.07
C TRP A 165 -7.55 1.14 11.89
N GLU A 166 -6.95 0.43 10.93
CA GLU A 166 -7.68 -0.20 9.83
C GLU A 166 -8.69 -1.24 10.33
N ASN A 167 -8.30 -2.06 11.31
CA ASN A 167 -9.20 -3.03 11.94
C ASN A 167 -10.37 -2.35 12.69
N LEU A 168 -10.10 -1.26 13.41
CA LEU A 168 -11.15 -0.48 14.08
C LEU A 168 -12.10 0.16 13.08
N ALA A 169 -11.59 0.74 11.99
CA ALA A 169 -12.41 1.33 10.93
C ALA A 169 -13.35 0.29 10.31
N GLN A 170 -12.84 -0.92 10.04
CA GLN A 170 -13.63 -2.02 9.50
C GLN A 170 -14.71 -2.49 10.48
N LEU A 171 -14.41 -2.57 11.78
CA LEU A 171 -15.38 -2.88 12.84
C LEU A 171 -16.51 -1.84 12.87
N PHE A 172 -16.18 -0.56 12.84
CA PHE A 172 -17.17 0.52 12.80
C PHE A 172 -18.08 0.43 11.58
N HIS A 173 -17.52 0.15 10.40
CA HIS A 173 -18.31 -0.02 9.18
C HIS A 173 -19.26 -1.22 9.29
N SER A 174 -18.77 -2.34 9.84
CA SER A 174 -19.59 -3.53 10.06
C SER A 174 -20.74 -3.27 11.05
N VAL A 175 -20.48 -2.56 12.16
CA VAL A 175 -21.51 -2.20 13.14
C VAL A 175 -22.55 -1.28 12.50
N ARG A 176 -22.12 -0.30 11.70
CA ARG A 176 -23.02 0.62 10.99
C ARG A 176 -23.92 -0.11 9.98
N GLU A 177 -23.38 -1.06 9.24
CA GLU A 177 -24.17 -1.86 8.29
C GLU A 177 -25.17 -2.75 9.02
N HIS A 178 -24.75 -3.39 10.12
CA HIS A 178 -25.60 -4.24 10.94
C HIS A 178 -26.74 -3.44 11.62
N ALA A 179 -26.49 -2.19 12.00
CA ALA A 179 -27.49 -1.29 12.59
C ALA A 179 -28.66 -0.98 11.66
N ARG A 180 -28.53 -1.19 10.34
CA ARG A 180 -29.64 -0.99 9.39
C ARG A 180 -30.70 -2.06 9.48
N THR A 181 -30.33 -3.26 9.93
CA THR A 181 -31.21 -4.44 9.98
C THR A 181 -31.49 -4.88 11.40
N PHE A 182 -30.73 -4.39 12.37
CA PHE A 182 -30.79 -4.81 13.77
C PHE A 182 -30.81 -3.59 14.68
N GLU A 183 -31.78 -3.56 15.60
CA GLU A 183 -31.91 -2.49 16.57
C GLU A 183 -31.08 -2.82 17.82
N PHE A 184 -30.05 -2.02 18.07
CA PHE A 184 -29.21 -2.21 19.24
C PHE A 184 -29.91 -1.73 20.51
N PRO A 185 -29.78 -2.44 21.64
CA PRO A 185 -30.27 -1.96 22.92
C PRO A 185 -29.71 -0.59 23.25
N MET A 186 -30.55 0.33 23.74
CA MET A 186 -30.16 1.73 23.94
C MET A 186 -28.98 1.91 24.89
N GLY A 187 -28.83 1.04 25.89
CA GLY A 187 -27.66 1.04 26.78
C GLY A 187 -26.33 0.82 26.05
N SER A 188 -26.31 -0.04 25.03
CA SER A 188 -25.10 -0.31 24.23
C SER A 188 -24.74 0.87 23.33
N VAL A 189 -25.75 1.54 22.77
CA VAL A 189 -25.57 2.74 21.93
C VAL A 189 -25.03 3.89 22.78
N ALA A 190 -25.63 4.15 23.94
CA ALA A 190 -25.19 5.20 24.87
C ALA A 190 -23.76 4.96 25.38
N ALA A 191 -23.39 3.69 25.63
CA ALA A 191 -22.03 3.33 26.02
C ALA A 191 -21.02 3.60 24.90
N LEU A 192 -21.34 3.25 23.66
CA LEU A 192 -20.49 3.52 22.49
C LEU A 192 -20.32 5.03 22.26
N GLU A 193 -21.41 5.79 22.33
CA GLU A 193 -21.41 7.24 22.24
C GLU A 193 -20.51 7.86 23.30
N SER A 194 -20.63 7.42 24.55
CA SER A 194 -19.80 7.90 25.67
C SER A 194 -18.29 7.62 25.49
N VAL A 195 -17.92 6.51 24.85
CA VAL A 195 -16.52 6.21 24.52
C VAL A 195 -16.03 7.12 23.40
N LEU A 196 -16.83 7.31 22.35
CA LEU A 196 -16.49 8.16 21.21
C LEU A 196 -16.33 9.64 21.61
N VAL A 197 -17.26 10.16 22.42
CA VAL A 197 -17.19 11.53 22.94
C VAL A 197 -15.96 11.73 23.81
N ARG A 198 -15.65 10.79 24.72
CA ARG A 198 -14.41 10.85 25.51
C ARG A 198 -13.18 10.84 24.63
N LEU A 199 -13.10 9.95 23.64
CA LEU A 199 -11.97 9.92 22.71
C LEU A 199 -11.83 11.22 21.91
N LEU A 200 -12.93 11.88 21.58
CA LEU A 200 -12.91 13.16 20.86
C LEU A 200 -12.44 14.32 21.75
N LEU A 201 -12.88 14.36 23.01
CA LEU A 201 -12.57 15.45 23.96
C LEU A 201 -11.24 15.26 24.69
N GLU A 202 -10.85 14.01 24.97
CA GLU A 202 -9.58 13.64 25.61
C GLU A 202 -8.44 13.46 24.58
N SER A 203 -8.73 13.54 23.27
CA SER A 203 -7.68 13.58 22.25
C SER A 203 -6.84 14.84 22.50
N PRO A 204 -5.51 14.70 22.73
CA PRO A 204 -4.61 15.84 22.83
C PRO A 204 -4.42 16.45 21.44
N VAL A 205 -5.47 17.04 20.88
CA VAL A 205 -5.36 18.03 19.81
C VAL A 205 -4.75 19.24 20.49
N GLN A 206 -3.42 19.28 20.58
CA GLN A 206 -2.69 20.40 21.16
C GLN A 206 -3.21 21.70 20.53
N PRO A 207 -3.95 22.55 21.26
CA PRO A 207 -4.18 23.90 20.83
C PRO A 207 -2.88 24.64 21.17
N GLY A 208 -1.97 24.74 20.20
CA GLY A 208 -0.88 25.70 20.26
C GLY A 208 0.49 25.19 20.72
N ALA A 209 1.09 24.25 19.98
CA ALA A 209 2.53 24.27 19.83
C ALA A 209 2.94 25.47 18.93
N LEU A 210 2.72 26.69 19.42
CA LEU A 210 3.57 27.82 19.09
C LEU A 210 4.92 27.53 19.76
N HIS A 211 5.69 26.64 19.17
CA HIS A 211 7.12 26.59 19.43
C HIS A 211 7.72 27.81 18.73
N VAL A 212 7.66 28.95 19.42
CA VAL A 212 8.54 30.08 19.12
C VAL A 212 9.95 29.56 19.41
N PRO A 213 10.83 29.39 18.40
CA PRO A 213 12.21 29.04 18.68
C PRO A 213 12.82 30.16 19.53
N PRO A 214 13.56 29.85 20.61
CA PRO A 214 14.34 30.86 21.29
C PRO A 214 15.39 31.35 20.29
N VAL A 215 15.31 32.62 19.89
CA VAL A 215 16.30 33.32 19.08
C VAL A 215 17.53 33.59 19.95
N PRO A 216 18.70 33.00 19.66
CA PRO A 216 19.95 33.39 20.29
C PRO A 216 20.81 34.14 19.27
N GLY A 217 21.14 35.40 19.57
CA GLY A 217 22.23 36.08 18.86
C GLY A 217 21.78 37.15 17.88
N GLN A 218 21.31 38.26 18.45
CA GLN A 218 21.33 39.56 17.81
C GLN A 218 22.80 40.05 17.81
N ILE A 219 23.41 40.20 16.62
CA ILE A 219 24.51 41.14 16.41
C ILE A 219 24.18 41.94 15.14
N PRO A 220 23.97 43.26 15.23
CA PRO A 220 23.73 44.13 14.08
C PRO A 220 25.07 44.53 13.45
N GLY A 221 25.18 44.40 12.13
CA GLY A 221 26.31 44.90 11.37
C GLY A 221 25.85 45.41 10.01
N PRO A 222 25.95 46.72 9.73
CA PRO A 222 25.63 47.28 8.43
C PRO A 222 26.87 47.20 7.52
N ASN A 223 26.68 46.84 6.25
CA ASN A 223 27.56 47.38 5.22
C ASN A 223 26.81 47.50 3.89
N PRO A 224 26.60 48.73 3.38
CA PRO A 224 26.16 48.96 2.02
C PRO A 224 27.39 49.01 1.10
N SER A 225 27.20 48.68 -0.19
CA SER A 225 27.79 49.35 -1.37
C SER A 225 28.16 48.37 -2.50
N GLN A 226 27.90 48.85 -3.73
CA GLN A 226 28.20 48.32 -5.07
C GLN A 226 27.14 47.33 -5.58
N GLN A 227 26.17 47.67 -6.43
CA GLN A 227 26.07 48.64 -7.55
C GLN A 227 27.06 48.41 -8.70
N GLN A 228 26.64 47.59 -9.68
CA GLN A 228 26.86 47.78 -11.13
C GLN A 228 25.92 46.78 -11.86
N GLN A 229 24.80 47.11 -12.52
CA GLN A 229 24.48 48.02 -13.65
C GLN A 229 24.81 47.41 -15.04
N HIS A 230 23.81 47.42 -15.93
CA HIS A 230 23.79 47.17 -17.41
C HIS A 230 23.89 45.69 -17.89
N ASP A 231 23.13 45.19 -18.88
CA ASP A 231 22.36 45.75 -20.01
C ASP A 231 21.18 44.80 -20.43
N PRO A 232 20.13 45.29 -21.13
CA PRO A 232 19.12 44.46 -21.81
C PRO A 232 19.52 44.18 -23.28
N ASN A 233 18.67 43.42 -23.99
CA ASN A 233 18.61 43.26 -25.45
C ASN A 233 19.28 41.99 -26.05
N ILE A 234 18.45 41.08 -26.57
CA ILE A 234 18.47 40.62 -27.98
C ILE A 234 17.25 39.71 -28.24
N GLN A 235 16.68 39.94 -29.43
CA GLN A 235 15.41 39.57 -30.03
C GLN A 235 15.03 38.08 -30.18
N PRO A 236 13.75 37.80 -30.53
CA PRO A 236 13.25 36.46 -30.86
C PRO A 236 13.65 36.06 -32.29
N ASN A 237 14.13 34.83 -32.47
CA ASN A 237 14.35 34.26 -33.80
C ASN A 237 13.17 33.34 -34.17
N LEU A 238 12.31 33.86 -35.05
CA LEU A 238 11.38 33.11 -35.89
C LEU A 238 12.17 32.57 -37.10
N GLY A 239 12.21 31.26 -37.25
CA GLY A 239 12.61 30.57 -38.48
C GLY A 239 11.93 29.20 -38.47
N GLU A 240 10.82 29.05 -39.18
CA GLU A 240 10.74 28.72 -40.61
C GLU A 240 10.87 27.22 -40.89
N SER A 241 9.76 26.70 -41.46
CA SER A 241 9.76 25.99 -42.74
C SER A 241 10.41 24.60 -42.82
N GLY A 242 9.57 23.59 -43.04
CA GLY A 242 10.01 22.38 -43.75
C GLY A 242 9.11 21.15 -43.59
N PRO A 243 8.23 20.84 -44.56
CA PRO A 243 7.54 19.56 -44.69
C PRO A 243 8.34 18.60 -45.60
N GLY A 244 8.23 17.30 -45.34
CA GLY A 244 8.58 16.22 -46.27
C GLY A 244 8.01 14.91 -45.72
N SER A 245 7.05 14.25 -46.39
CA SER A 245 7.24 13.31 -47.52
C SER A 245 8.35 12.28 -47.17
N ASP A 246 8.16 10.98 -47.23
CA ASP A 246 7.63 10.18 -48.33
C ASP A 246 7.85 8.69 -47.92
N SER A 247 7.00 7.77 -48.43
CA SER A 247 7.28 6.34 -48.77
C SER A 247 7.93 5.39 -47.74
N SER A 248 7.72 4.07 -47.69
CA SER A 248 7.20 3.03 -48.59
C SER A 248 6.61 1.92 -47.68
N ASP A 249 5.50 1.26 -48.01
CA ASP A 249 5.47 0.03 -48.84
C ASP A 249 6.65 -0.91 -48.61
N ASP A 250 6.45 -2.03 -47.91
CA ASP A 250 6.92 -3.34 -48.36
C ASP A 250 6.27 -4.49 -47.56
N ALA A 251 5.63 -5.38 -48.34
CA ALA A 251 5.39 -6.83 -48.23
C ALA A 251 5.20 -7.52 -46.86
#